data_AF-A0A516G7B3-F1
#
_entry.id   AF-A0A516G7B3-F1
#
_cell.length_a   1.000
_cell.length_b   1.000
_cell.length_c   1.000
_cell.angle_alpha   90.00
_cell.angle_beta   90.00
_cell.angle_gamma   90.00
#
_symmetry.space_group_name_H-M   'P 1'
#
loop_
_entity.id
_entity.type
_entity.pdbx_description
1 polymer ?
#
loop_
_entity_poly.entity_id
_entity_poly.type
_entity_poly.pdbx_seq_one_letter_code
_entity_poly.pdbx_strand_id
1 'polypeptide(L)'
;MAIITEAPRVTHERDRAVWTTNVAEVSNQRLWFSIPVEHEGLISRRSDAALLSLLLPAMRVGKDLHVGGVVTDELLYNVNGPAQAWVRSVLPMYRPIQVSAERVEPADDRRPTGVATGFSAGVDSFSALGDYLFDGTLPDSLRITHLLFNNVGSHSSGDELAASRLAGVRNLSSNWGIPVIDVNSNLDDQFSNIGNNTAFMNTHTVRNAAVAHLLGRGLGTWYYASGYAFRDVHGGPSASTAASDVISLPLLSSASLRLASVGSERTRLEKTLQVAQIASARVGLDVCIDGDPARERNCSRCWKCQQTLVTLDLANELEAFCPSRFDLNVYLTHRSAYMATILSRGHPHDREIIEYAESINFAWPKKAHRRAAISRATATSLHAARAAKRRLNRP
;
A
#
# COMPACT_ATOMS: atom_id res chain seq x y z
N MET A 1 26.49 2.99 18.24
CA MET A 1 26.72 3.00 16.78
C MET A 1 25.41 3.43 16.14
N ALA A 2 25.40 4.59 15.48
CA ALA A 2 24.23 5.14 14.78
C ALA A 2 24.28 4.76 13.30
N ILE A 3 23.12 4.71 12.64
CA ILE A 3 23.02 4.69 11.18
C ILE A 3 23.19 6.13 10.70
N ILE A 4 24.10 6.36 9.76
CA ILE A 4 24.43 7.70 9.28
C ILE A 4 24.27 7.73 7.76
N THR A 5 23.59 8.75 7.24
CA THR A 5 23.55 9.02 5.79
C THR A 5 24.39 10.23 5.44
N GLU A 6 24.92 10.26 4.21
CA GLU A 6 25.43 11.49 3.61
C GLU A 6 24.29 12.39 3.11
N ALA A 7 24.63 13.60 2.67
CA ALA A 7 23.70 14.42 1.91
C ALA A 7 23.38 13.75 0.56
N PRO A 8 22.12 13.70 0.13
CA PRO A 8 21.76 13.04 -1.10
C PRO A 8 22.25 13.83 -2.33
N ARG A 9 22.48 13.10 -3.41
CA ARG A 9 22.81 13.64 -4.73
C ARG A 9 21.97 12.98 -5.81
N VAL A 10 21.77 13.68 -6.91
CA VAL A 10 21.12 13.14 -8.12
C VAL A 10 22.19 12.95 -9.18
N THR A 11 22.21 11.76 -9.79
CA THR A 11 23.04 11.42 -10.95
C THR A 11 22.16 10.90 -12.06
N HIS A 12 22.69 10.84 -13.28
CA HIS A 12 21.95 10.36 -14.45
C HIS A 12 22.48 9.01 -14.92
N GLU A 13 21.58 8.07 -15.15
CA GLU A 13 21.88 6.76 -15.70
C GLU A 13 20.92 6.50 -16.87
N ARG A 14 21.44 6.59 -18.10
CA ARG A 14 20.65 6.50 -19.34
C ARG A 14 19.51 7.53 -19.37
N ASP A 15 18.26 7.07 -19.38
CA ASP A 15 17.01 7.83 -19.41
C ASP A 15 16.43 8.08 -18.01
N ARG A 16 17.21 7.86 -16.94
CA ARG A 16 16.74 7.96 -15.56
C ARG A 16 17.57 8.90 -14.71
N ALA A 17 16.88 9.67 -13.87
CA ALA A 17 17.46 10.40 -12.76
C ALA A 17 17.51 9.50 -11.53
N VAL A 18 18.68 9.38 -10.92
CA VAL A 18 18.96 8.51 -9.77
C VAL A 18 19.31 9.36 -8.57
N TRP A 19 18.37 9.51 -7.65
CA TRP A 19 18.61 10.07 -6.33
C TRP A 19 19.31 9.03 -5.46
N THR A 20 20.36 9.42 -4.75
CA THR A 20 21.13 8.49 -3.92
C THR A 20 21.68 9.15 -2.67
N THR A 21 21.75 8.36 -1.59
CA THR A 21 22.56 8.67 -0.41
C THR A 21 23.40 7.47 -0.02
N ASN A 22 24.63 7.69 0.43
CA ASN A 22 25.41 6.66 1.09
C ASN A 22 24.85 6.42 2.49
N VAL A 23 24.93 5.19 2.98
CA VAL A 23 24.45 4.77 4.30
C VAL A 23 25.58 4.01 5.00
N ALA A 24 26.12 4.59 6.08
CA ALA A 24 27.09 3.91 6.91
C ALA A 24 26.39 2.91 7.85
N GLU A 25 27.07 1.80 8.15
CA GLU A 25 26.68 0.82 9.18
C GLU A 25 25.41 -0.02 8.94
N VAL A 26 24.93 -0.04 7.70
CA VAL A 26 23.86 -0.93 7.23
C VAL A 26 24.44 -1.89 6.19
N SER A 27 23.81 -3.06 6.00
CA SER A 27 24.26 -4.12 5.09
C SER A 27 24.49 -3.65 3.66
N ASN A 28 23.76 -2.62 3.21
CA ASN A 28 23.92 -1.97 1.92
C ASN A 28 24.37 -0.52 2.13
N GLN A 29 25.59 -0.22 1.67
CA GLN A 29 26.24 1.08 1.88
C GLN A 29 25.58 2.26 1.13
N ARG A 30 24.42 2.04 0.49
CA ARG A 30 23.74 2.99 -0.40
C ARG A 30 22.23 2.76 -0.42
N LEU A 31 21.46 3.85 -0.36
CA LEU A 31 20.03 3.90 -0.66
C LEU A 31 19.84 4.73 -1.94
N TRP A 32 19.02 4.24 -2.88
CA TRP A 32 18.73 4.96 -4.12
C TRP A 32 17.26 4.87 -4.53
N PHE A 33 16.80 5.89 -5.24
CA PHE A 33 15.55 5.91 -5.99
C PHE A 33 15.84 6.35 -7.43
N SER A 34 15.14 5.77 -8.39
CA SER A 34 15.31 6.04 -9.81
C SER A 34 13.97 6.34 -10.45
N ILE A 35 13.89 7.46 -11.17
CA ILE A 35 12.70 7.91 -11.91
C ILE A 35 13.09 8.28 -13.36
N PRO A 36 12.14 8.31 -14.32
CA PRO A 36 12.41 8.83 -15.65
C PRO A 36 12.93 10.27 -15.59
N VAL A 37 13.94 10.59 -16.40
CA VAL A 37 14.67 11.86 -16.34
C VAL A 37 13.78 13.07 -16.61
N GLU A 38 12.72 12.92 -17.41
CA GLU A 38 11.73 13.95 -17.67
C GLU A 38 10.98 14.42 -16.41
N HIS A 39 11.02 13.63 -15.34
CA HIS A 39 10.41 13.93 -14.04
C HIS A 39 11.41 14.38 -12.97
N GLU A 40 12.71 14.55 -13.31
CA GLU A 40 13.76 14.98 -12.36
C GLU A 40 13.38 16.27 -11.61
N GLY A 41 12.68 17.19 -12.27
CA GLY A 41 12.22 18.45 -11.67
C GLY A 41 11.35 18.27 -10.42
N LEU A 42 10.75 17.09 -10.23
CA LEU A 42 9.95 16.74 -9.05
C LEU A 42 10.80 16.34 -7.84
N ILE A 43 12.07 15.96 -8.05
CA ILE A 43 12.93 15.47 -6.98
C ILE A 43 13.22 16.59 -5.97
N SER A 44 12.92 16.30 -4.70
CA SER A 44 13.22 17.16 -3.56
C SER A 44 14.72 17.29 -3.32
N ARG A 45 15.13 18.48 -2.90
CA ARG A 45 16.50 18.74 -2.44
C ARG A 45 16.71 18.36 -0.97
N ARG A 46 15.64 17.97 -0.28
CA ARG A 46 15.66 17.58 1.13
C ARG A 46 15.93 16.08 1.27
N SER A 47 16.40 15.72 2.45
CA SER A 47 16.69 14.35 2.86
C SER A 47 15.51 13.65 3.55
N ASP A 48 14.31 14.22 3.50
CA ASP A 48 13.09 13.66 4.10
C ASP A 48 12.80 12.23 3.59
N ALA A 49 13.08 11.96 2.31
CA ALA A 49 12.98 10.62 1.74
C ALA A 49 13.98 9.63 2.39
N ALA A 50 15.21 10.07 2.69
CA ALA A 50 16.21 9.26 3.39
C ALA A 50 15.76 8.93 4.81
N LEU A 51 15.28 9.96 5.53
CA LEU A 51 14.79 9.86 6.89
C LEU A 51 13.68 8.81 7.00
N LEU A 52 12.65 8.91 6.16
CA LEU A 52 11.53 7.96 6.19
C LEU A 52 11.96 6.55 5.76
N SER A 53 12.82 6.44 4.75
CA SER A 53 13.32 5.15 4.27
C SER A 53 14.04 4.33 5.35
N LEU A 54 14.78 5.01 6.23
CA LEU A 54 15.63 4.37 7.23
C LEU A 54 15.07 4.39 8.65
N LEU A 55 13.96 5.09 8.90
CA LEU A 55 13.32 5.15 10.22
C LEU A 55 13.00 3.75 10.77
N LEU A 56 12.25 2.94 10.03
CA LEU A 56 11.86 1.61 10.48
C LEU A 56 13.06 0.64 10.57
N PRO A 57 13.97 0.56 9.58
CA PRO A 57 15.22 -0.19 9.74
C PRO A 57 16.00 0.15 11.01
N ALA A 58 16.20 1.44 11.30
CA ALA A 58 16.93 1.93 12.46
C ALA A 58 16.22 1.55 13.78
N MET A 59 14.92 1.78 13.86
CA MET A 59 14.09 1.40 15.01
C MET A 59 14.06 -0.11 15.25
N ARG A 60 14.11 -0.93 14.20
CA ARG A 60 14.11 -2.40 14.33
C ARG A 60 15.38 -2.89 15.03
N VAL A 61 16.53 -2.32 14.67
CA VAL A 61 17.82 -2.69 15.26
C VAL A 61 18.14 -1.89 16.53
N GLY A 62 17.37 -0.83 16.82
CA GLY A 62 17.57 0.04 17.98
C GLY A 62 18.84 0.90 17.88
N LYS A 63 19.17 1.36 16.67
CA LYS A 63 20.26 2.31 16.43
C LYS A 63 19.69 3.69 16.12
N ASP A 64 20.28 4.74 16.68
CA ASP A 64 19.95 6.12 16.31
C ASP A 64 20.20 6.37 14.82
N LEU A 65 19.52 7.36 14.27
CA LEU A 65 19.60 7.75 12.86
C LEU A 65 20.10 9.19 12.75
N HIS A 66 21.19 9.40 12.02
CA HIS A 66 21.66 10.72 11.62
C HIS A 66 21.52 10.88 10.10
N VAL A 67 20.79 11.90 9.66
CA VAL A 67 20.48 12.13 8.24
C VAL A 67 21.31 13.29 7.70
N GLY A 68 22.20 13.02 6.76
CA GLY A 68 22.96 14.06 6.06
C GLY A 68 22.07 14.94 5.17
N GLY A 69 22.48 16.17 4.93
CA GLY A 69 21.70 17.17 4.19
C GLY A 69 20.64 17.88 5.04
N VAL A 70 19.58 18.36 4.39
CA VAL A 70 18.52 19.18 5.01
C VAL A 70 17.27 18.34 5.24
N VAL A 71 16.76 18.32 6.47
CA VAL A 71 15.48 17.69 6.82
C VAL A 71 14.47 18.76 7.25
N THR A 72 13.20 18.53 6.96
CA THR A 72 12.11 19.39 7.41
C THR A 72 11.91 19.30 8.93
N ASP A 73 11.87 20.45 9.61
CA ASP A 73 11.73 20.55 11.07
C ASP A 73 10.49 19.83 11.63
N GLU A 74 9.32 20.01 11.02
CA GLU A 74 8.06 19.38 11.38
C GLU A 74 8.15 17.86 11.25
N LEU A 75 8.74 17.37 10.16
CA LEU A 75 8.93 15.93 9.96
C LEU A 75 9.88 15.37 11.00
N LEU A 76 11.00 16.05 11.28
CA LEU A 76 11.96 15.65 12.30
C LEU A 76 11.33 15.60 13.70
N TYR A 77 10.52 16.59 14.04
CA TYR A 77 9.73 16.61 15.27
C TYR A 77 8.78 15.42 15.35
N ASN A 78 7.99 15.19 14.29
CA ASN A 78 7.03 14.10 14.24
C ASN A 78 7.69 12.72 14.36
N VAL A 79 8.82 12.49 13.70
CA VAL A 79 9.54 11.21 13.81
C VAL A 79 10.27 11.03 15.12
N ASN A 80 10.63 12.08 15.86
CA ASN A 80 11.15 11.91 17.22
C ASN A 80 10.05 11.73 18.28
N GLY A 81 8.79 12.02 17.96
CA GLY A 81 7.66 11.92 18.87
C GLY A 81 6.53 11.01 18.35
N PRO A 82 5.45 11.61 17.83
CA PRO A 82 4.20 10.90 17.58
C PRO A 82 4.33 9.77 16.56
N ALA A 83 5.17 9.89 15.51
CA ALA A 83 5.28 8.84 14.51
C ALA A 83 5.93 7.57 15.09
N GLN A 84 6.99 7.71 15.90
CA GLN A 84 7.58 6.55 16.60
C GLN A 84 6.61 5.95 17.62
N ALA A 85 5.79 6.76 18.29
CA ALA A 85 4.75 6.25 19.18
C ALA A 85 3.70 5.43 18.42
N TRP A 86 3.26 5.90 17.24
CA TRP A 86 2.39 5.16 16.33
C TRP A 86 3.01 3.82 15.92
N VAL A 87 4.26 3.84 15.44
CA VAL A 87 4.97 2.61 15.03
C VAL A 87 4.97 1.58 16.15
N ARG A 88 5.30 1.97 17.39
CA ARG A 88 5.32 1.03 18.52
C ARG A 88 3.93 0.56 18.95
N SER A 89 2.90 1.37 18.75
CA SER A 89 1.52 0.98 19.03
C SER A 89 1.05 -0.13 18.09
N VAL A 90 1.36 -0.01 16.80
CA VAL A 90 0.96 -0.99 15.77
C VAL A 90 1.93 -2.18 15.69
N LEU A 91 3.23 -1.91 15.89
CA LEU A 91 4.34 -2.85 15.74
C LEU A 91 5.21 -2.81 17.02
N PRO A 92 4.80 -3.49 18.11
CA PRO A 92 5.48 -3.41 19.41
C PRO A 92 6.93 -3.92 19.45
N MET A 93 7.39 -4.58 18.38
CA MET A 93 8.76 -5.09 18.26
C MET A 93 9.80 -4.02 17.87
N TYR A 94 9.37 -2.79 17.60
CA TYR A 94 10.24 -1.67 17.25
C TYR A 94 10.64 -0.87 18.49
N ARG A 95 11.87 -0.34 18.49
CA ARG A 95 12.44 0.40 19.62
C ARG A 95 12.43 1.90 19.33
N PRO A 96 12.28 2.75 20.36
CA PRO A 96 12.52 4.18 20.20
C PRO A 96 14.01 4.42 19.86
N ILE A 97 14.26 5.40 19.00
CA ILE A 97 15.60 5.87 18.63
C ILE A 97 15.61 7.40 18.58
N GLN A 98 16.78 8.00 18.68
CA GLN A 98 16.95 9.42 18.35
C GLN A 98 17.18 9.58 16.85
N VAL A 99 16.49 10.54 16.26
CA VAL A 99 16.68 10.96 14.86
C VAL A 99 17.22 12.38 14.85
N SER A 100 18.34 12.58 14.17
CA SER A 100 18.99 13.89 13.99
C SER A 100 19.31 14.13 12.52
N ALA A 101 19.57 15.37 12.14
CA ALA A 101 19.95 15.74 10.78
C ALA A 101 21.14 16.72 10.79
N GLU A 102 21.89 16.77 9.68
CA GLU A 102 22.98 17.72 9.50
C GLU A 102 22.48 19.17 9.53
N ARG A 103 21.37 19.43 8.84
CA ARG A 103 20.64 20.70 8.88
C ARG A 103 19.14 20.48 9.00
N VAL A 104 18.49 21.40 9.67
CA VAL A 104 17.04 21.40 9.89
C VAL A 104 16.49 22.74 9.44
N GLU A 105 15.52 22.71 8.53
CA GLU A 105 14.91 23.91 7.95
C GLU A 105 13.38 23.75 7.91
N PRO A 106 12.59 24.84 8.10
CA PRO A 106 11.15 24.79 7.93
C PRO A 106 10.79 24.35 6.52
N ALA A 107 9.62 23.74 6.33
CA ALA A 107 9.12 23.40 4.99
C ALA A 107 8.98 24.65 4.10
N ASP A 108 9.04 24.47 2.78
CA ASP A 108 8.88 25.58 1.84
C ASP A 108 7.49 26.23 1.97
N ASP A 109 7.43 27.56 2.00
CA ASP A 109 6.19 28.33 2.22
C ASP A 109 5.09 28.04 1.20
N ARG A 110 5.48 27.65 -0.02
CA ARG A 110 4.55 27.34 -1.11
C ARG A 110 4.46 25.84 -1.34
N ARG A 111 3.32 25.26 -0.99
CA ARG A 111 2.95 23.90 -1.38
C ARG A 111 2.88 23.77 -2.91
N PRO A 112 3.55 22.78 -3.53
CA PRO A 112 3.39 22.50 -4.96
C PRO A 112 1.96 22.09 -5.32
N THR A 113 1.55 22.31 -6.56
CA THR A 113 0.18 21.98 -7.01
C THR A 113 0.01 20.54 -7.45
N GLY A 114 1.09 19.76 -7.58
CA GLY A 114 1.01 18.37 -7.98
C GLY A 114 0.26 17.54 -6.94
N VAL A 115 -0.71 16.77 -7.42
CA VAL A 115 -1.49 15.79 -6.66
C VAL A 115 -1.22 14.42 -7.26
N ALA A 116 -0.77 13.47 -6.44
CA ALA A 116 -0.44 12.13 -6.90
C ALA A 116 -1.19 11.04 -6.13
N THR A 117 -1.34 9.87 -6.74
CA THR A 117 -1.73 8.62 -6.06
C THR A 117 -0.89 7.47 -6.56
N GLY A 118 -0.65 6.46 -5.70
CA GLY A 118 -0.18 5.17 -6.17
C GLY A 118 -1.25 4.48 -7.02
N PHE A 119 -0.86 3.92 -8.17
CA PHE A 119 -1.80 3.21 -9.04
C PHE A 119 -1.31 1.82 -9.43
N SER A 120 -2.02 0.82 -8.92
CA SER A 120 -1.74 -0.62 -9.11
C SER A 120 -2.77 -1.32 -9.99
N ALA A 121 -3.74 -0.57 -10.53
CA ALA A 121 -4.92 -1.10 -11.22
C ALA A 121 -5.79 -2.07 -10.37
N GLY A 122 -5.63 -2.07 -9.04
CA GLY A 122 -6.52 -2.80 -8.12
C GLY A 122 -7.76 -1.99 -7.76
N VAL A 123 -8.71 -2.62 -7.05
CA VAL A 123 -9.98 -1.94 -6.66
C VAL A 123 -9.75 -0.68 -5.81
N ASP A 124 -8.84 -0.68 -4.82
CA ASP A 124 -8.64 0.53 -3.97
C ASP A 124 -8.08 1.69 -4.79
N SER A 125 -7.10 1.42 -5.66
CA SER A 125 -6.48 2.46 -6.49
C SER A 125 -7.40 2.93 -7.62
N PHE A 126 -8.25 2.06 -8.20
CA PHE A 126 -9.30 2.49 -9.11
C PHE A 126 -10.40 3.30 -8.42
N SER A 127 -10.81 2.92 -7.21
CA SER A 127 -11.79 3.68 -6.42
C SER A 127 -11.27 5.09 -6.13
N ALA A 128 -9.99 5.23 -5.77
CA ALA A 128 -9.36 6.54 -5.64
C ALA A 128 -9.38 7.36 -6.94
N LEU A 129 -9.20 6.75 -8.12
CA LEU A 129 -9.38 7.46 -9.40
C LEU A 129 -10.84 7.85 -9.64
N GLY A 130 -11.79 7.02 -9.22
CA GLY A 130 -13.22 7.34 -9.25
C GLY A 130 -13.51 8.69 -8.58
N ASP A 131 -12.98 8.89 -7.38
CA ASP A 131 -13.22 10.12 -6.60
C ASP A 131 -12.34 11.29 -7.01
N TYR A 132 -11.05 11.04 -7.29
CA TYR A 132 -10.05 12.12 -7.42
C TYR A 132 -9.60 12.39 -8.86
N LEU A 133 -10.14 11.66 -9.83
CA LEU A 133 -9.85 11.87 -11.25
C LEU A 133 -11.10 11.93 -12.12
N PHE A 134 -12.00 10.95 -11.99
CA PHE A 134 -13.16 10.81 -12.87
C PHE A 134 -14.39 11.58 -12.41
N ASP A 135 -14.43 12.02 -11.14
CA ASP A 135 -15.49 12.89 -10.65
C ASP A 135 -15.37 14.30 -11.26
N GLY A 136 -16.36 14.65 -12.10
CA GLY A 136 -16.46 15.96 -12.76
C GLY A 136 -16.82 17.10 -11.82
N THR A 137 -17.23 16.82 -10.58
CA THR A 137 -17.59 17.83 -9.57
C THR A 137 -16.42 18.22 -8.66
N LEU A 138 -15.32 17.46 -8.70
CA LEU A 138 -14.14 17.68 -7.87
C LEU A 138 -13.42 19.00 -8.23
N PRO A 139 -13.06 19.84 -7.24
CA PRO A 139 -12.20 21.00 -7.48
C PRO A 139 -10.85 20.62 -8.11
N ASP A 140 -10.38 21.39 -9.10
CA ASP A 140 -9.14 21.10 -9.83
C ASP A 140 -7.91 21.02 -8.95
N SER A 141 -7.86 21.81 -7.86
CA SER A 141 -6.75 21.77 -6.90
C SER A 141 -6.64 20.45 -6.12
N LEU A 142 -7.67 19.60 -6.16
CA LEU A 142 -7.69 18.27 -5.54
C LEU A 142 -7.57 17.15 -6.57
N ARG A 143 -7.58 17.47 -7.87
CA ARG A 143 -7.61 16.47 -8.93
C ARG A 143 -6.23 15.84 -9.12
N ILE A 144 -6.18 14.53 -9.29
CA ILE A 144 -4.94 13.79 -9.56
C ILE A 144 -4.32 14.30 -10.85
N THR A 145 -3.02 14.59 -10.77
CA THR A 145 -2.18 15.08 -11.86
C THR A 145 -1.05 14.11 -12.21
N HIS A 146 -0.71 13.17 -11.31
CA HIS A 146 0.35 12.19 -11.50
C HIS A 146 -0.07 10.83 -10.94
N LEU A 147 0.25 9.75 -11.64
CA LEU A 147 0.15 8.39 -11.12
C LEU A 147 1.54 7.89 -10.75
N LEU A 148 1.68 7.26 -9.60
CA LEU A 148 2.93 6.67 -9.14
C LEU A 148 2.87 5.14 -9.25
N PHE A 149 3.87 4.56 -9.91
CA PHE A 149 4.12 3.12 -9.89
C PHE A 149 5.37 2.85 -9.05
N ASN A 150 5.18 2.52 -7.77
CA ASN A 150 6.27 2.43 -6.80
C ASN A 150 6.80 1.00 -6.68
N ASN A 151 8.00 0.75 -7.19
CA ASN A 151 8.77 -0.43 -6.85
C ASN A 151 9.66 -0.18 -5.64
N VAL A 152 9.05 -0.30 -4.45
CA VAL A 152 9.71 -0.12 -3.14
C VAL A 152 9.57 -1.38 -2.28
N GLY A 153 9.70 -2.56 -2.90
CA GLY A 153 9.58 -3.87 -2.24
C GLY A 153 8.21 -4.55 -2.36
N SER A 154 7.30 -4.02 -3.16
CA SER A 154 6.01 -4.66 -3.46
C SER A 154 6.09 -5.79 -4.48
N HIS A 155 7.19 -5.89 -5.23
CA HIS A 155 7.37 -6.81 -6.36
C HIS A 155 8.38 -7.91 -6.06
N SER A 156 8.22 -8.62 -4.94
CA SER A 156 9.10 -9.75 -4.54
C SER A 156 9.14 -10.92 -5.54
N SER A 157 8.33 -10.86 -6.61
CA SER A 157 8.24 -11.85 -7.68
C SER A 157 9.16 -11.56 -8.88
N GLY A 158 9.95 -10.48 -8.84
CA GLY A 158 10.98 -10.15 -9.84
C GLY A 158 10.59 -9.04 -10.83
N ASP A 159 11.61 -8.54 -11.54
CA ASP A 159 11.53 -7.36 -12.41
C ASP A 159 10.57 -7.54 -13.60
N GLU A 160 10.43 -8.76 -14.12
CA GLU A 160 9.53 -9.07 -15.24
C GLU A 160 8.06 -8.82 -14.89
N LEU A 161 7.63 -9.19 -13.68
CA LEU A 161 6.25 -8.97 -13.23
C LEU A 161 5.98 -7.47 -13.04
N ALA A 162 6.94 -6.74 -12.47
CA ALA A 162 6.84 -5.30 -12.32
C ALA A 162 6.73 -4.60 -13.68
N ALA A 163 7.54 -5.01 -14.66
CA ALA A 163 7.50 -4.48 -16.02
C ALA A 163 6.16 -4.75 -16.72
N SER A 164 5.64 -5.97 -16.61
CA SER A 164 4.33 -6.36 -17.17
C SER A 164 3.18 -5.53 -16.57
N ARG A 165 3.16 -5.36 -15.24
CA ARG A 165 2.17 -4.53 -14.55
C ARG A 165 2.27 -3.05 -14.91
N LEU A 166 3.50 -2.52 -14.99
CA LEU A 166 3.73 -1.14 -15.41
C LEU A 166 3.24 -0.90 -16.85
N ALA A 167 3.47 -1.85 -17.76
CA ALA A 167 2.96 -1.77 -19.13
C ALA A 167 1.42 -1.71 -19.15
N GLY A 168 0.74 -2.54 -18.35
CA GLY A 168 -0.71 -2.48 -18.18
C GLY A 168 -1.19 -1.12 -17.65
N VAL A 169 -0.53 -0.58 -16.63
CA VAL A 169 -0.84 0.75 -16.06
C VAL A 169 -0.63 1.86 -17.08
N ARG A 170 0.46 1.84 -17.86
CA ARG A 170 0.73 2.81 -18.92
C ARG A 170 -0.32 2.76 -20.03
N ASN A 171 -0.74 1.55 -20.42
CA ASN A 171 -1.79 1.37 -21.42
C ASN A 171 -3.15 1.91 -20.96
N LEU A 172 -3.47 1.80 -19.66
CA LEU A 172 -4.71 2.36 -19.13
C LEU A 172 -4.65 3.89 -19.06
N SER A 173 -3.56 4.42 -18.51
CA SER A 173 -3.37 5.85 -18.24
C SER A 173 -3.16 6.72 -19.47
N SER A 174 -2.69 6.15 -20.59
CA SER A 174 -2.57 6.87 -21.86
C SER A 174 -3.89 7.51 -22.31
N ASN A 175 -5.02 6.88 -21.98
CA ASN A 175 -6.36 7.39 -22.29
C ASN A 175 -6.83 8.52 -21.36
N TRP A 176 -6.13 8.76 -20.25
CA TRP A 176 -6.50 9.77 -19.25
C TRP A 176 -5.65 11.04 -19.36
N GLY A 177 -4.57 11.02 -20.15
CA GLY A 177 -3.67 12.17 -20.28
C GLY A 177 -2.84 12.46 -19.02
N ILE A 178 -2.64 11.45 -18.15
CA ILE A 178 -1.92 11.60 -16.88
C ILE A 178 -0.59 10.86 -16.94
N PRO A 179 0.53 11.51 -16.58
CA PRO A 179 1.82 10.83 -16.52
C PRO A 179 1.86 9.74 -15.45
N VAL A 180 2.49 8.62 -15.80
CA VAL A 180 2.85 7.56 -14.85
C VAL A 180 4.34 7.68 -14.54
N ILE A 181 4.65 8.04 -13.30
CA ILE A 181 6.00 8.07 -12.77
C ILE A 181 6.32 6.68 -12.23
N ASP A 182 7.13 5.95 -12.99
CA ASP A 182 7.74 4.69 -12.58
C ASP A 182 8.88 4.97 -11.60
N VAL A 183 8.71 4.62 -10.32
CA VAL A 183 9.72 4.82 -9.28
C VAL A 183 10.33 3.47 -8.93
N ASN A 184 11.62 3.30 -9.16
CA ASN A 184 12.36 2.10 -8.76
C ASN A 184 13.32 2.40 -7.59
N SER A 185 13.61 1.41 -6.75
CA SER A 185 14.47 1.60 -5.58
C SER A 185 15.03 0.29 -5.02
N ASN A 186 16.21 0.35 -4.40
CA ASN A 186 16.70 -0.71 -3.52
C ASN A 186 16.18 -0.60 -2.07
N LEU A 187 15.11 0.16 -1.84
CA LEU A 187 14.59 0.38 -0.50
C LEU A 187 14.28 -0.93 0.23
N ASP A 188 13.82 -1.97 -0.48
CA ASP A 188 13.52 -3.26 0.15
C ASP A 188 14.72 -3.90 0.84
N ASP A 189 15.92 -3.72 0.28
CA ASP A 189 17.16 -4.27 0.83
C ASP A 189 17.48 -3.71 2.23
N GLN A 190 17.03 -2.48 2.50
CA GLN A 190 17.22 -1.82 3.80
C GLN A 190 16.38 -2.47 4.92
N PHE A 191 15.41 -3.32 4.55
CA PHE A 191 14.54 -4.03 5.47
C PHE A 191 14.91 -5.51 5.65
N SER A 192 16.07 -5.93 5.14
CA SER A 192 16.60 -7.30 5.31
C SER A 192 16.60 -7.77 6.77
N ASN A 193 16.87 -6.86 7.72
CA ASN A 193 16.86 -7.13 9.17
C ASN A 193 15.46 -7.21 9.82
N ILE A 194 14.39 -6.94 9.07
CA ILE A 194 13.01 -6.91 9.59
C ILE A 194 12.31 -8.29 9.47
N GLY A 195 12.92 -9.26 8.78
CA GLY A 195 12.45 -10.64 8.64
C GLY A 195 11.55 -10.86 7.41
N ASN A 196 11.47 -12.10 6.92
CA ASN A 196 10.93 -12.41 5.60
C ASN A 196 9.39 -12.35 5.52
N ASN A 197 8.88 -12.12 4.30
CA ASN A 197 7.48 -12.17 3.82
C ASN A 197 6.41 -11.25 4.44
N THR A 198 6.64 -10.69 5.64
CA THR A 198 5.71 -9.72 6.28
C THR A 198 6.28 -8.31 6.37
N ALA A 199 7.56 -8.13 6.02
CA ALA A 199 8.22 -6.82 6.04
C ALA A 199 7.44 -5.77 5.26
N PHE A 200 7.01 -6.07 4.03
CA PHE A 200 6.26 -5.09 3.23
C PHE A 200 4.90 -4.72 3.86
N MET A 201 4.14 -5.71 4.35
CA MET A 201 2.83 -5.45 5.00
C MET A 201 2.94 -4.56 6.25
N ASN A 202 4.06 -4.64 6.97
CA ASN A 202 4.32 -3.83 8.15
C ASN A 202 4.87 -2.44 7.81
N THR A 203 5.40 -2.22 6.60
CA THR A 203 6.25 -1.06 6.31
C THR A 203 5.83 -0.27 5.07
N HIS A 204 4.85 -0.75 4.30
CA HIS A 204 4.43 -0.15 3.04
C HIS A 204 4.05 1.33 3.19
N THR A 205 3.43 1.75 4.29
CA THR A 205 2.99 3.14 4.50
C THR A 205 4.19 4.09 4.51
N VAL A 206 5.20 3.79 5.34
CA VAL A 206 6.41 4.60 5.45
C VAL A 206 7.24 4.56 4.17
N ARG A 207 7.34 3.39 3.52
CA ARG A 207 8.05 3.23 2.25
C ARG A 207 7.46 4.10 1.14
N ASN A 208 6.14 4.10 1.02
CA ASN A 208 5.47 4.91 -0.01
C ASN A 208 5.44 6.41 0.36
N ALA A 209 5.36 6.75 1.65
CA ALA A 209 5.55 8.12 2.12
C ALA A 209 6.94 8.67 1.75
N ALA A 210 7.99 7.84 1.82
CA ALA A 210 9.33 8.23 1.37
C ALA A 210 9.37 8.61 -0.12
N VAL A 211 8.60 7.91 -0.97
CA VAL A 211 8.48 8.27 -2.41
C VAL A 211 7.74 9.60 -2.59
N ALA A 212 6.69 9.86 -1.80
CA ALA A 212 6.01 11.14 -1.86
C ALA A 212 6.95 12.30 -1.49
N HIS A 213 7.75 12.13 -0.43
CA HIS A 213 8.78 13.11 -0.02
C HIS A 213 9.92 13.25 -1.04
N LEU A 214 10.32 12.15 -1.68
CA LEU A 214 11.29 12.18 -2.79
C LEU A 214 10.80 13.13 -3.89
N LEU A 215 9.50 13.11 -4.22
CA LEU A 215 8.91 13.93 -5.27
C LEU A 215 8.29 15.24 -4.75
N GLY A 216 8.59 15.61 -3.50
CA GLY A 216 7.97 16.72 -2.77
C GLY A 216 8.29 18.11 -3.31
N ARG A 217 9.15 18.25 -4.33
CA ARG A 217 9.35 19.53 -5.02
C ARG A 217 8.24 19.83 -6.00
N GLY A 218 7.63 18.80 -6.58
CA GLY A 218 6.51 18.95 -7.52
C GLY A 218 5.16 18.50 -6.98
N LEU A 219 5.16 17.61 -5.98
CA LEU A 219 3.95 17.13 -5.32
C LEU A 219 3.70 17.90 -4.02
N GLY A 220 2.50 18.45 -3.88
CA GLY A 220 2.03 19.03 -2.62
C GLY A 220 0.96 18.18 -1.92
N THR A 221 0.39 17.19 -2.63
CA THR A 221 -0.53 16.21 -2.04
C THR A 221 -0.29 14.82 -2.61
N TRP A 222 -0.30 13.83 -1.73
CA TRP A 222 -0.32 12.43 -2.09
C TRP A 222 -1.49 11.72 -1.43
N TYR A 223 -2.38 11.19 -2.26
CA TYR A 223 -3.48 10.34 -1.83
C TYR A 223 -3.03 8.89 -1.77
N TYR A 224 -3.18 8.28 -0.61
CA TYR A 224 -2.93 6.86 -0.39
C TYR A 224 -4.26 6.13 -0.38
N ALA A 225 -4.50 5.31 -1.40
CA ALA A 225 -5.71 4.52 -1.52
C ALA A 225 -5.83 3.53 -0.35
N SER A 226 -6.78 3.76 0.54
CA SER A 226 -6.99 2.94 1.74
C SER A 226 -7.55 1.58 1.40
N GLY A 227 -7.06 0.53 2.06
CA GLY A 227 -7.66 -0.82 2.02
C GLY A 227 -8.75 -1.07 3.07
N TYR A 228 -9.02 -0.10 3.93
CA TYR A 228 -9.93 -0.24 5.08
C TYR A 228 -10.95 0.91 5.14
N ALA A 229 -12.14 0.63 5.66
CA ALA A 229 -13.15 1.64 5.96
C ALA A 229 -12.89 2.28 7.33
N PHE A 230 -13.48 3.46 7.59
CA PHE A 230 -13.33 4.17 8.86
C PHE A 230 -13.70 3.31 10.08
N ARG A 231 -14.75 2.49 9.96
CA ARG A 231 -15.19 1.57 11.03
C ARG A 231 -14.15 0.50 11.41
N ASP A 232 -13.17 0.26 10.55
CA ASP A 232 -12.12 -0.73 10.73
C ASP A 232 -10.73 -0.10 10.94
N VAL A 233 -10.65 1.23 11.07
CA VAL A 233 -9.42 1.93 11.41
C VAL A 233 -8.97 1.50 12.81
N HIS A 234 -7.71 1.10 12.94
CA HIS A 234 -7.15 0.58 14.17
C HIS A 234 -5.68 1.00 14.33
N GLY A 235 -5.35 1.57 15.49
CA GLY A 235 -4.00 2.00 15.85
C GLY A 235 -3.25 1.08 16.83
N GLY A 236 -3.79 -0.09 17.15
CA GLY A 236 -3.16 -1.07 18.04
C GLY A 236 -2.42 -2.19 17.30
N PRO A 237 -1.92 -3.21 18.03
CA PRO A 237 -1.05 -4.23 17.48
C PRO A 237 -1.65 -4.97 16.28
N SER A 238 -0.94 -4.97 15.16
CA SER A 238 -1.40 -5.56 13.90
C SER A 238 -0.23 -6.19 13.11
N ALA A 239 -0.56 -7.12 12.21
CA ALA A 239 0.38 -7.70 11.25
C ALA A 239 0.53 -6.87 9.96
N SER A 240 -0.07 -5.66 9.95
CA SER A 240 0.05 -4.68 8.88
C SER A 240 -0.27 -3.28 9.40
N THR A 241 0.36 -2.27 8.81
CA THR A 241 0.12 -0.86 9.11
C THR A 241 -1.10 -0.27 8.37
N ALA A 242 -1.65 -0.96 7.37
CA ALA A 242 -2.73 -0.46 6.51
C ALA A 242 -3.98 0.02 7.27
N ALA A 243 -4.40 -0.66 8.33
CA ALA A 243 -5.57 -0.26 9.12
C ALA A 243 -5.35 1.05 9.90
N SER A 244 -4.12 1.57 9.95
CA SER A 244 -3.75 2.79 10.66
C SER A 244 -3.35 3.94 9.74
N ASP A 245 -3.48 3.80 8.41
CA ASP A 245 -3.00 4.81 7.44
C ASP A 245 -3.65 6.19 7.62
N VAL A 246 -4.91 6.23 8.06
CA VAL A 246 -5.62 7.47 8.41
C VAL A 246 -4.94 8.21 9.58
N ILE A 247 -4.33 7.47 10.51
CA ILE A 247 -3.62 8.02 11.67
C ILE A 247 -2.18 8.38 11.29
N SER A 248 -1.51 7.52 10.53
CA SER A 248 -0.07 7.60 10.31
C SER A 248 0.34 8.61 9.24
N LEU A 249 -0.39 8.71 8.12
CA LEU A 249 -0.01 9.59 7.02
C LEU A 249 0.06 11.09 7.41
N PRO A 250 -0.85 11.63 8.24
CA PRO A 250 -0.68 12.98 8.78
C PRO A 250 0.62 13.16 9.57
N LEU A 251 1.05 12.16 10.34
CA LEU A 251 2.30 12.20 11.12
C LEU A 251 3.56 12.14 10.23
N LEU A 252 3.41 11.67 8.99
CA LEU A 252 4.48 11.58 8.00
C LEU A 252 4.42 12.73 6.99
N SER A 253 3.52 13.69 7.16
CA SER A 253 3.37 14.86 6.29
C SER A 253 4.35 15.99 6.68
N SER A 254 4.41 17.01 5.84
CA SER A 254 4.99 18.32 6.15
C SER A 254 4.06 19.44 5.67
N ALA A 255 4.34 20.69 6.05
CA ALA A 255 3.56 21.83 5.58
C ALA A 255 3.55 21.94 4.04
N SER A 256 4.65 21.61 3.36
CA SER A 256 4.75 21.63 1.89
C SER A 256 4.23 20.35 1.20
N LEU A 257 4.02 19.24 1.92
CA LEU A 257 3.52 17.98 1.35
C LEU A 257 2.52 17.29 2.29
N ARG A 258 1.25 17.24 1.88
CA ARG A 258 0.21 16.49 2.59
C ARG A 258 0.11 15.06 2.09
N LEU A 259 0.23 14.11 3.02
CA LEU A 259 -0.08 12.71 2.80
C LEU A 259 -1.45 12.41 3.42
N ALA A 260 -2.37 11.84 2.64
CA ALA A 260 -3.72 11.57 3.12
C ALA A 260 -4.20 10.19 2.69
N SER A 261 -4.71 9.41 3.65
CA SER A 261 -5.46 8.18 3.35
C SER A 261 -6.82 8.55 2.78
N VAL A 262 -7.21 7.99 1.64
CA VAL A 262 -8.49 8.28 0.96
C VAL A 262 -9.28 7.01 0.66
N GLY A 263 -10.60 7.17 0.48
CA GLY A 263 -11.53 6.07 0.22
C GLY A 263 -11.99 5.33 1.49
N SER A 264 -11.66 5.80 2.68
CA SER A 264 -12.04 5.12 3.93
C SER A 264 -13.51 5.31 4.30
N GLU A 265 -14.23 6.23 3.63
CA GLU A 265 -15.68 6.35 3.72
C GLU A 265 -16.43 5.17 3.08
N ARG A 266 -15.72 4.32 2.31
CA ARG A 266 -16.26 3.11 1.69
C ARG A 266 -15.59 1.83 2.20
N THR A 267 -16.41 0.81 2.40
CA THR A 267 -16.01 -0.59 2.57
C THR A 267 -15.34 -1.11 1.31
N ARG A 268 -14.58 -2.22 1.43
CA ARG A 268 -13.92 -2.82 0.28
C ARG A 268 -14.93 -3.37 -0.75
N LEU A 269 -16.11 -3.78 -0.28
CA LEU A 269 -17.27 -4.09 -1.09
C LEU A 269 -17.77 -2.86 -1.87
N GLU A 270 -18.07 -1.76 -1.20
CA GLU A 270 -18.57 -0.53 -1.85
C GLU A 270 -17.58 0.02 -2.88
N LYS A 271 -16.28 -0.06 -2.60
CA LYS A 271 -15.24 0.26 -3.58
C LYS A 271 -15.33 -0.63 -4.82
N THR A 272 -15.56 -1.93 -4.64
CA THR A 272 -15.72 -2.86 -5.77
C THR A 272 -16.96 -2.50 -6.60
N LEU A 273 -18.06 -2.10 -5.96
CA LEU A 273 -19.26 -1.63 -6.64
C LEU A 273 -19.02 -0.33 -7.42
N GLN A 274 -18.32 0.64 -6.82
CA GLN A 274 -17.91 1.87 -7.53
C GLN A 274 -17.05 1.54 -8.75
N VAL A 275 -16.07 0.64 -8.58
CA VAL A 275 -15.15 0.22 -9.66
C VAL A 275 -15.89 -0.50 -10.79
N ALA A 276 -16.96 -1.25 -10.50
CA ALA A 276 -17.79 -1.88 -11.53
C ALA A 276 -18.43 -0.87 -12.50
N GLN A 277 -18.64 0.37 -12.04
CA GLN A 277 -19.17 1.47 -12.83
C GLN A 277 -18.10 2.24 -13.64
N ILE A 278 -16.80 1.93 -13.43
CA ILE A 278 -15.70 2.58 -14.16
C ILE A 278 -15.39 1.76 -15.42
N ALA A 279 -15.64 2.33 -16.61
CA ALA A 279 -15.43 1.65 -17.89
C ALA A 279 -14.00 1.09 -18.05
N SER A 280 -12.98 1.87 -17.70
CA SER A 280 -11.57 1.44 -17.78
C SER A 280 -11.24 0.29 -16.82
N ALA A 281 -11.98 0.12 -15.72
CA ALA A 281 -11.75 -1.01 -14.81
C ALA A 281 -12.17 -2.35 -15.44
N ARG A 282 -13.21 -2.37 -16.26
CA ARG A 282 -13.70 -3.59 -16.95
C ARG A 282 -12.67 -4.23 -17.88
N VAL A 283 -11.69 -3.45 -18.33
CA VAL A 283 -10.57 -3.90 -19.18
C VAL A 283 -9.21 -3.81 -18.50
N GLY A 284 -9.11 -3.11 -17.38
CA GLY A 284 -7.85 -2.79 -16.70
C GLY A 284 -7.65 -3.40 -15.32
N LEU A 285 -8.70 -3.94 -14.68
CA LEU A 285 -8.62 -4.38 -13.29
C LEU A 285 -7.59 -5.50 -13.10
N ASP A 286 -6.62 -5.30 -12.20
CA ASP A 286 -5.65 -6.28 -11.73
C ASP A 286 -5.64 -6.30 -10.19
N VAL A 287 -6.23 -7.35 -9.63
CA VAL A 287 -6.26 -7.62 -8.18
C VAL A 287 -5.42 -8.84 -7.84
N CYS A 288 -4.76 -9.44 -8.83
CA CYS A 288 -4.15 -10.75 -8.70
C CYS A 288 -2.89 -10.68 -7.84
N ILE A 289 -2.67 -11.74 -7.05
CA ILE A 289 -1.43 -11.94 -6.27
C ILE A 289 -0.62 -13.12 -6.77
N ASP A 290 -1.05 -13.72 -7.88
CA ASP A 290 -0.24 -14.70 -8.60
C ASP A 290 0.97 -13.96 -9.19
N GLY A 291 2.15 -14.58 -9.08
CA GLY A 291 3.43 -13.96 -9.45
C GLY A 291 3.85 -14.22 -10.89
N ASP A 292 3.00 -14.86 -11.70
CA ASP A 292 3.27 -15.20 -13.09
C ASP A 292 3.26 -13.97 -14.01
N PRO A 293 4.42 -13.53 -14.56
CA PRO A 293 4.51 -12.34 -15.40
C PRO A 293 3.86 -12.52 -16.78
N ALA A 294 3.69 -13.75 -17.26
CA ALA A 294 3.06 -14.06 -18.55
C ALA A 294 1.53 -14.03 -18.49
N ARG A 295 0.96 -13.81 -17.30
CA ARG A 295 -0.47 -13.82 -17.08
C ARG A 295 -1.13 -12.52 -17.53
N GLU A 296 -1.96 -12.62 -18.56
CA GLU A 296 -2.68 -11.45 -19.13
C GLU A 296 -3.93 -11.03 -18.33
N ARG A 297 -4.49 -11.94 -17.51
CA ARG A 297 -5.73 -11.73 -16.75
C ARG A 297 -5.66 -12.30 -15.34
N ASN A 298 -6.50 -11.82 -14.43
CA ASN A 298 -6.55 -12.29 -13.03
C ASN A 298 -6.76 -13.82 -12.95
N CYS A 299 -6.06 -14.49 -12.02
CA CYS A 299 -6.06 -15.95 -11.94
C CYS A 299 -7.41 -16.54 -11.50
N SER A 300 -8.34 -15.71 -11.02
CA SER A 300 -9.72 -16.11 -10.67
C SER A 300 -9.84 -17.15 -9.56
N ARG A 301 -8.75 -17.45 -8.82
CA ARG A 301 -8.71 -18.46 -7.75
C ARG A 301 -8.04 -18.00 -6.47
N CYS A 302 -7.13 -17.02 -6.53
CA CYS A 302 -6.49 -16.50 -5.32
C CYS A 302 -7.52 -15.73 -4.47
N TRP A 303 -7.21 -15.52 -3.18
CA TRP A 303 -8.16 -14.90 -2.26
C TRP A 303 -8.58 -13.48 -2.70
N LYS A 304 -7.68 -12.65 -3.25
CA LYS A 304 -8.04 -11.32 -3.77
C LYS A 304 -8.96 -11.37 -4.98
N CYS A 305 -8.71 -12.31 -5.91
CA CYS A 305 -9.58 -12.51 -7.07
C CYS A 305 -10.96 -13.01 -6.62
N GLN A 306 -11.00 -14.00 -5.74
CA GLN A 306 -12.25 -14.58 -5.24
C GLN A 306 -13.08 -13.57 -4.43
N GLN A 307 -12.44 -12.72 -3.61
CA GLN A 307 -13.10 -11.63 -2.91
C GLN A 307 -13.82 -10.67 -3.87
N THR A 308 -13.08 -10.24 -4.90
CA THR A 308 -13.57 -9.32 -5.92
C THR A 308 -14.71 -9.97 -6.71
N LEU A 309 -14.52 -11.21 -7.16
CA LEU A 309 -15.51 -11.94 -7.95
C LEU A 309 -16.78 -12.28 -7.16
N VAL A 310 -16.70 -12.65 -5.89
CA VAL A 310 -17.90 -12.83 -5.05
C VAL A 310 -18.67 -11.53 -4.93
N THR A 311 -17.98 -10.39 -4.77
CA THR A 311 -18.65 -9.09 -4.71
C THR A 311 -19.35 -8.74 -6.03
N LEU A 312 -18.65 -8.92 -7.16
CA LEU A 312 -19.22 -8.71 -8.50
C LEU A 312 -20.40 -9.65 -8.79
N ASP A 313 -20.33 -10.89 -8.31
CA ASP A 313 -21.41 -11.88 -8.43
C ASP A 313 -22.65 -11.48 -7.64
N LEU A 314 -22.48 -11.07 -6.38
CA LEU A 314 -23.58 -10.54 -5.57
C LEU A 314 -24.19 -9.27 -6.18
N ALA A 315 -23.40 -8.49 -6.91
CA ALA A 315 -23.84 -7.28 -7.60
C ALA A 315 -24.39 -7.53 -9.02
N ASN A 316 -24.38 -8.78 -9.51
CA ASN A 316 -24.74 -9.14 -10.88
C ASN A 316 -23.89 -8.42 -11.97
N GLU A 317 -22.62 -8.17 -11.67
CA GLU A 317 -21.65 -7.45 -12.51
C GLU A 317 -20.58 -8.38 -13.12
N LEU A 318 -20.70 -9.71 -12.95
CA LEU A 318 -19.69 -10.67 -13.46
C LEU A 318 -19.50 -10.59 -14.98
N GLU A 319 -20.58 -10.41 -15.73
CA GLU A 319 -20.55 -10.36 -17.20
C GLU A 319 -19.69 -9.21 -17.72
N ALA A 320 -19.65 -8.08 -17.00
CA ALA A 320 -18.84 -6.93 -17.38
C ALA A 320 -17.32 -7.18 -17.27
N PHE A 321 -16.88 -8.22 -16.54
CA PHE A 321 -15.48 -8.52 -16.27
C PHE A 321 -15.02 -9.90 -16.78
N CYS A 322 -15.95 -10.77 -17.17
CA CYS A 322 -15.68 -12.09 -17.72
C CYS A 322 -16.03 -12.12 -19.22
N PRO A 323 -15.15 -12.65 -20.11
CA PRO A 323 -13.89 -13.34 -19.83
C PRO A 323 -12.65 -12.41 -19.84
N SER A 324 -12.84 -11.10 -19.98
CA SER A 324 -11.76 -10.13 -20.25
C SER A 324 -10.71 -10.08 -19.12
N ARG A 325 -11.16 -10.02 -17.86
CA ARG A 325 -10.28 -9.88 -16.69
C ARG A 325 -10.26 -11.10 -15.80
N PHE A 326 -11.29 -11.94 -15.88
CA PHE A 326 -11.40 -13.15 -15.07
C PHE A 326 -11.90 -14.34 -15.92
N ASP A 327 -11.69 -15.53 -15.38
CA ASP A 327 -12.17 -16.79 -15.94
C ASP A 327 -13.35 -17.28 -15.09
N LEU A 328 -14.55 -17.24 -15.67
CA LEU A 328 -15.78 -17.61 -14.99
C LEU A 328 -15.78 -19.09 -14.54
N ASN A 329 -15.21 -20.00 -15.33
CA ASN A 329 -15.18 -21.42 -15.00
C ASN A 329 -14.25 -21.70 -13.81
N VAL A 330 -13.09 -21.03 -13.79
CA VAL A 330 -12.17 -21.09 -12.64
C VAL A 330 -12.84 -20.50 -11.40
N TYR A 331 -13.54 -19.37 -11.52
CA TYR A 331 -14.28 -18.77 -10.41
C TYR A 331 -15.30 -19.75 -9.83
N LEU A 332 -16.21 -20.29 -10.65
CA LEU A 332 -17.30 -21.16 -10.20
C LEU A 332 -16.78 -22.43 -9.50
N THR A 333 -15.64 -22.95 -9.94
CA THR A 333 -14.97 -24.11 -9.32
C THR A 333 -14.53 -23.83 -7.87
N HIS A 334 -14.06 -22.60 -7.59
CA HIS A 334 -13.51 -22.22 -6.29
C HIS A 334 -14.52 -21.47 -5.40
N ARG A 335 -15.56 -20.87 -5.99
CA ARG A 335 -16.56 -20.01 -5.35
C ARG A 335 -17.10 -20.56 -4.05
N SER A 336 -17.60 -21.80 -4.06
CA SER A 336 -18.20 -22.42 -2.86
C SER A 336 -17.19 -22.61 -1.72
N ALA A 337 -15.90 -22.80 -2.02
CA ALA A 337 -14.86 -22.90 -1.00
C ALA A 337 -14.53 -21.52 -0.40
N TYR A 338 -14.46 -20.50 -1.26
CA TYR A 338 -14.18 -19.14 -0.79
C TYR A 338 -15.37 -18.54 -0.01
N MET A 339 -16.61 -18.75 -0.46
CA MET A 339 -17.81 -18.37 0.31
C MET A 339 -17.86 -19.05 1.69
N ALA A 340 -17.41 -20.31 1.79
CA ALA A 340 -17.28 -20.97 3.09
C ALA A 340 -16.24 -20.31 3.99
N THR A 341 -15.22 -19.70 3.39
CA THR A 341 -14.17 -18.94 4.10
C THR A 341 -14.72 -17.62 4.63
N ILE A 342 -15.47 -16.88 3.81
CA ILE A 342 -16.19 -15.67 4.23
C ILE A 342 -17.09 -15.99 5.43
N LEU A 343 -17.92 -17.03 5.33
CA LEU A 343 -18.87 -17.41 6.38
C LEU A 343 -18.21 -17.96 7.64
N SER A 344 -16.93 -18.35 7.62
CA SER A 344 -16.24 -18.95 8.77
C SER A 344 -15.29 -18.00 9.48
N ARG A 345 -14.88 -16.91 8.83
CA ARG A 345 -13.95 -15.91 9.35
C ARG A 345 -14.70 -14.66 9.81
N GLY A 346 -14.01 -13.83 10.58
CA GLY A 346 -14.50 -12.54 11.05
C GLY A 346 -13.66 -11.37 10.53
N HIS A 347 -13.02 -11.51 9.36
CA HIS A 347 -12.24 -10.41 8.80
C HIS A 347 -13.18 -9.24 8.42
N PRO A 348 -12.76 -7.97 8.56
CA PRO A 348 -13.57 -6.83 8.14
C PRO A 348 -14.19 -6.96 6.75
N HIS A 349 -13.40 -7.39 5.78
CA HIS A 349 -13.87 -7.59 4.41
C HIS A 349 -14.84 -8.78 4.23
N ASP A 350 -14.80 -9.77 5.12
CA ASP A 350 -15.78 -10.87 5.08
C ASP A 350 -17.14 -10.38 5.61
N ARG A 351 -17.12 -9.54 6.67
CA ARG A 351 -18.33 -8.98 7.29
C ARG A 351 -19.12 -8.10 6.33
N GLU A 352 -18.46 -7.19 5.62
CA GLU A 352 -19.13 -6.33 4.62
C GLU A 352 -19.80 -7.14 3.49
N ILE A 353 -19.20 -8.26 3.06
CA ILE A 353 -19.79 -9.14 2.03
C ILE A 353 -21.04 -9.85 2.60
N ILE A 354 -21.00 -10.28 3.86
CA ILE A 354 -22.14 -10.91 4.53
C ILE A 354 -23.28 -9.90 4.70
N GLU A 355 -22.98 -8.70 5.21
CA GLU A 355 -23.95 -7.60 5.39
C GLU A 355 -24.65 -7.26 4.05
N TYR A 356 -23.89 -7.15 2.96
CA TYR A 356 -24.45 -6.89 1.64
C TYR A 356 -25.28 -8.07 1.11
N ALA A 357 -24.81 -9.31 1.28
CA ALA A 357 -25.57 -10.49 0.90
C ALA A 357 -26.91 -10.58 1.64
N GLU A 358 -26.94 -10.23 2.93
CA GLU A 358 -28.16 -10.15 3.73
C GLU A 358 -29.11 -9.06 3.22
N SER A 359 -28.60 -7.87 2.88
CA SER A 359 -29.43 -6.76 2.40
C SER A 359 -30.16 -7.06 1.08
N ILE A 360 -29.59 -7.94 0.24
CA ILE A 360 -30.21 -8.40 -1.01
C ILE A 360 -30.91 -9.77 -0.89
N ASN A 361 -31.07 -10.30 0.33
CA ASN A 361 -31.63 -11.63 0.60
C ASN A 361 -30.95 -12.78 -0.17
N PHE A 362 -29.62 -12.70 -0.33
CA PHE A 362 -28.86 -13.70 -1.07
C PHE A 362 -28.83 -15.05 -0.35
N ALA A 363 -29.25 -16.10 -1.07
CA ALA A 363 -29.22 -17.47 -0.57
C ALA A 363 -27.84 -18.11 -0.77
N TRP A 364 -27.03 -18.13 0.30
CA TRP A 364 -25.74 -18.80 0.30
C TRP A 364 -25.84 -20.31 -0.06
N PRO A 365 -24.89 -20.87 -0.84
CA PRO A 365 -24.92 -22.29 -1.18
C PRO A 365 -24.87 -23.19 0.06
N LYS A 366 -25.75 -24.21 0.15
CA LYS A 366 -25.72 -25.21 1.25
C LYS A 366 -24.35 -25.84 1.47
N LYS A 367 -23.58 -26.03 0.39
CA LYS A 367 -22.20 -26.54 0.43
C LYS A 367 -21.25 -25.59 1.17
N ALA A 368 -21.44 -24.27 1.02
CA ALA A 368 -20.64 -23.26 1.71
C ALA A 368 -20.93 -23.26 3.22
N HIS A 369 -22.21 -23.28 3.63
CA HIS A 369 -22.59 -23.38 5.05
C HIS A 369 -22.00 -24.62 5.74
N ARG A 370 -22.13 -25.80 5.12
CA ARG A 370 -21.57 -27.05 5.68
C ARG A 370 -20.06 -26.95 5.87
N ARG A 371 -19.34 -26.43 4.87
CA ARG A 371 -17.89 -26.22 4.93
C ARG A 371 -17.49 -25.19 5.99
N ALA A 372 -18.25 -24.11 6.12
CA ALA A 372 -18.00 -23.08 7.11
C ALA A 372 -18.17 -23.61 8.55
N ALA A 373 -19.20 -24.42 8.79
CA ALA A 373 -19.43 -25.07 10.09
C ALA A 373 -18.26 -25.99 10.48
N ILE A 374 -17.79 -26.83 9.55
CA ILE A 374 -16.61 -27.69 9.75
C ILE A 374 -15.38 -26.83 10.07
N SER A 375 -15.14 -25.75 9.32
CA SER A 375 -13.99 -24.87 9.52
C SER A 375 -14.00 -24.17 10.89
N ARG A 376 -15.17 -23.77 11.40
CA ARG A 376 -15.30 -23.16 12.74
C ARG A 376 -15.02 -24.18 13.84
N ALA A 377 -15.51 -25.41 13.69
CA ALA A 377 -15.25 -26.49 14.64
C ALA A 377 -13.75 -26.81 14.73
N THR A 378 -13.07 -26.96 13.58
CA THR A 378 -11.62 -27.26 13.55
C THR A 378 -10.77 -26.12 14.13
N ALA A 379 -11.10 -24.87 13.82
CA ALA A 379 -10.40 -23.71 14.38
C ALA A 379 -10.54 -23.63 15.91
N THR A 380 -11.73 -23.92 16.44
CA THR A 380 -12.00 -23.96 17.88
C THR A 380 -11.19 -25.06 18.57
N SER A 381 -11.14 -26.26 17.99
CA SER A 381 -10.32 -27.37 18.50
C SER A 381 -8.82 -27.04 18.50
N LEU A 382 -8.31 -26.41 17.42
CA LEU A 382 -6.91 -25.98 17.34
C LEU A 382 -6.58 -24.88 18.35
N HIS A 383 -7.50 -23.93 18.57
CA HIS A 383 -7.32 -22.89 19.57
C HIS A 383 -7.28 -23.47 20.98
N ALA A 384 -8.20 -24.38 21.31
CA ALA A 384 -8.22 -25.09 22.58
C ALA A 384 -6.92 -25.89 22.81
N ALA A 385 -6.44 -26.61 21.80
CA ALA A 385 -5.18 -27.36 21.86
C ALA A 385 -3.95 -26.45 22.07
N ARG A 386 -3.89 -25.31 21.38
CA ARG A 386 -2.83 -24.30 21.57
C ARG A 386 -2.88 -23.66 22.95
N ALA A 387 -4.07 -23.37 23.46
CA ALA A 387 -4.25 -22.84 24.81
C ALA A 387 -3.83 -23.86 25.88
N ALA A 388 -4.18 -25.14 25.73
CA ALA A 388 -3.75 -26.22 26.61
C ALA A 388 -2.21 -26.39 26.59
N LYS A 389 -1.58 -26.38 25.41
CA LYS A 389 -0.12 -26.45 25.27
C LYS A 389 0.59 -25.26 25.92
N ARG A 390 0.02 -24.05 25.82
CA ARG A 390 0.54 -22.85 26.52
C ARG A 390 0.40 -22.93 28.03
N ARG A 391 -0.64 -23.60 28.56
CA ARG A 391 -0.80 -23.83 30.01
C ARG A 391 0.17 -24.89 30.54
N LEU A 392 0.47 -25.93 29.76
CA LEU A 392 1.44 -26.97 30.10
C LEU A 392 2.90 -26.50 30.04
N ASN A 393 3.20 -25.48 29.24
CA ASN A 393 4.55 -24.92 29.08
C ASN A 393 4.77 -23.63 29.88
N ARG A 394 3.91 -23.30 30.85
CA ARG A 394 4.19 -22.22 31.82
C ARG A 394 5.05 -22.81 32.94
N PRO A 395 6.26 -22.28 33.19
CA PRO A 395 7.08 -22.68 34.33
C PRO A 395 6.42 -22.31 35.66
#